data_AF-A0A1B1UHT4-F1
#
_entry.id   AF-A0A1B1UHT4-F1
#
_cell.length_a   1.000
_cell.length_b   1.000
_cell.length_c   1.000
_cell.angle_alpha   90.00
_cell.angle_beta   90.00
_cell.angle_gamma   90.00
#
_symmetry.space_group_name_H-M   'P 1'
#
loop_
_entity.id
_entity.type
_entity.pdbx_description
1 polymer ?
#
loop_
_entity_poly.entity_id
_entity_poly.type
_entity_poly.pdbx_seq_one_letter_code
_entity_poly.pdbx_strand_id
1 'polypeptide(L)'
;MADPTLGFTANVFNINDLTATLADITVVTNLQTVTFNNVAINVNGNNFFSLQSGGGEIITSVSILALNGLFEDVRQERLGGIQTISGAVPEPATWAMMILGFAGVGFLAYRRKKQGHVRLA
;
A
#
# COMPACT_ATOMS: atom_id res chain seq x y z
N MET A 1 -15.24 10.32 -6.65
CA MET A 1 -14.10 10.27 -5.70
C MET A 1 -13.55 8.85 -5.76
N ALA A 2 -12.24 8.64 -5.89
CA ALA A 2 -11.65 7.30 -5.90
C ALA A 2 -11.72 6.68 -4.49
N ASP A 3 -12.02 5.38 -4.40
CA ASP A 3 -12.09 4.66 -3.12
C ASP A 3 -10.66 4.24 -2.68
N PRO A 4 -10.12 4.77 -1.57
CA PRO A 4 -8.78 4.43 -1.12
C PRO A 4 -8.68 3.02 -0.52
N THR A 5 -9.81 2.32 -0.35
CA THR A 5 -9.85 0.95 0.20
C THR A 5 -9.82 -0.12 -0.88
N LEU A 6 -9.76 0.25 -2.16
CA LEU A 6 -9.72 -0.70 -3.27
C LEU A 6 -8.40 -0.63 -4.01
N GLY A 7 -7.96 -1.78 -4.49
CA GLY A 7 -6.87 -1.90 -5.46
C GLY A 7 -7.09 -3.11 -6.35
N PHE A 8 -6.07 -3.48 -7.12
CA PHE A 8 -6.12 -4.57 -8.09
C PHE A 8 -4.91 -5.49 -7.93
N THR A 9 -5.03 -6.75 -8.36
CA THR A 9 -3.91 -7.69 -8.33
C THR A 9 -3.27 -7.91 -9.70
N ALA A 10 -3.91 -7.43 -10.76
CA ALA A 10 -3.36 -7.46 -12.11
C ALA A 10 -3.69 -6.17 -12.87
N ASN A 11 -2.77 -5.73 -13.71
CA ASN A 11 -2.96 -4.64 -14.64
C ASN A 11 -2.25 -4.97 -15.95
N VAL A 12 -2.92 -4.69 -17.06
CA VAL A 12 -2.34 -4.81 -18.41
C VAL A 12 -2.53 -3.47 -19.09
N PHE A 13 -1.50 -3.00 -19.77
CA PHE A 13 -1.56 -1.78 -20.58
C PHE A 13 -0.62 -1.89 -21.76
N ASN A 14 -0.90 -1.11 -22.80
CA ASN A 14 -0.04 -0.92 -23.94
C ASN A 14 0.50 0.51 -23.93
N ILE A 15 1.81 0.67 -24.09
CA ILE A 15 2.42 1.97 -24.37
C ILE A 15 2.56 2.10 -25.89
N ASN A 16 1.87 3.09 -26.46
CA ASN A 16 2.06 3.49 -27.84
C ASN A 16 3.09 4.63 -27.86
N ASP A 17 4.23 4.37 -28.47
CA ASP A 17 5.29 5.36 -28.60
C ASP A 17 6.08 5.14 -29.90
N LEU A 18 6.53 6.25 -30.46
CA LEU A 18 7.34 6.37 -31.67
C LEU A 18 8.74 6.94 -31.34
N THR A 19 9.01 7.36 -30.08
CA THR A 19 10.24 8.07 -29.71
C THR A 19 11.00 7.52 -28.50
N ALA A 20 10.37 7.13 -27.39
CA ALA A 20 11.08 6.52 -26.28
C ALA A 20 11.47 5.07 -26.58
N THR A 21 12.60 4.66 -26.00
CA THR A 21 13.08 3.28 -26.11
C THR A 21 13.29 2.64 -24.74
N LEU A 22 13.22 3.42 -23.66
CA LEU A 22 13.38 2.97 -22.28
C LEU A 22 12.33 3.64 -21.37
N ALA A 23 11.77 2.86 -20.46
CA ALA A 23 10.87 3.32 -19.41
C ALA A 23 11.21 2.72 -18.04
N ASP A 24 10.90 3.47 -17.00
CA ASP A 24 10.83 2.95 -15.64
C ASP A 24 9.36 2.74 -15.31
N ILE A 25 9.02 1.55 -14.84
CA ILE A 25 7.67 1.22 -14.39
C ILE A 25 7.72 1.05 -12.88
N THR A 26 7.03 1.92 -12.15
CA THR A 26 6.92 1.84 -10.70
C THR A 26 5.54 1.35 -10.31
N VAL A 27 5.50 0.33 -9.47
CA VAL A 27 4.30 -0.29 -8.93
C VAL A 27 4.29 -0.07 -7.43
N VAL A 28 3.20 0.51 -6.92
CA VAL A 28 2.97 0.66 -5.49
C VAL A 28 1.94 -0.36 -5.07
N THR A 29 2.25 -1.13 -4.04
CA THR A 29 1.32 -2.05 -3.39
C THR A 29 0.96 -1.55 -1.99
N ASN A 30 0.06 -2.25 -1.33
CA ASN A 30 -0.26 -2.02 0.08
C ASN A 30 0.91 -2.33 1.05
N LEU A 31 2.00 -2.94 0.58
CA LEU A 31 3.14 -3.33 1.43
C LEU A 31 4.47 -2.70 0.99
N GLN A 32 4.66 -2.45 -0.31
CA GLN A 32 5.95 -1.99 -0.84
C GLN A 32 5.80 -1.16 -2.12
N THR A 33 6.92 -0.60 -2.58
CA THR A 33 7.04 0.02 -3.90
C THR A 33 8.16 -0.69 -4.65
N VAL A 34 7.89 -1.09 -5.89
CA VAL A 34 8.83 -1.82 -6.75
C VAL A 34 8.98 -1.04 -8.05
N THR A 35 10.22 -0.80 -8.49
CA THR A 35 10.51 -0.16 -9.77
C THR A 35 11.28 -1.11 -10.68
N PHE A 36 10.77 -1.30 -11.88
CA PHE A 36 11.46 -1.95 -12.98
C PHE A 36 12.19 -0.86 -13.76
N ASN A 37 13.52 -0.86 -13.66
CA ASN A 37 14.34 0.17 -14.29
C ASN A 37 14.71 -0.20 -15.73
N ASN A 38 14.82 0.79 -16.60
CA ASN A 38 15.32 0.66 -17.97
C ASN A 38 14.60 -0.44 -18.80
N VAL A 39 13.29 -0.54 -18.65
CA VAL A 39 12.45 -1.46 -19.42
C VAL A 39 12.45 -1.02 -20.88
N ALA A 40 12.82 -1.92 -21.78
CA ALA A 40 12.85 -1.63 -23.21
C ALA A 40 11.44 -1.43 -23.80
N ILE A 41 11.30 -0.41 -24.64
CA ILE A 41 10.10 -0.08 -25.40
C ILE A 41 10.47 -0.03 -26.88
N ASN A 42 9.60 -0.57 -27.71
CA ASN A 42 9.67 -0.53 -29.15
C ASN A 42 8.94 0.70 -29.68
N VAL A 43 9.57 1.41 -30.60
CA VAL A 43 9.03 2.60 -31.29
C VAL A 43 7.99 2.25 -32.37
N ASN A 44 7.50 1.02 -32.42
CA ASN A 44 6.46 0.58 -33.35
C ASN A 44 5.03 0.72 -32.78
N GLY A 45 4.89 1.33 -31.61
CA GLY A 45 3.59 1.61 -30.99
C GLY A 45 2.91 0.42 -30.29
N ASN A 46 3.59 -0.72 -30.12
CA ASN A 46 2.97 -1.92 -29.56
C ASN A 46 3.86 -2.59 -28.50
N ASN A 47 3.69 -2.17 -27.24
CA ASN A 47 4.45 -2.58 -26.06
C ASN A 47 3.47 -3.00 -24.95
N PHE A 48 3.07 -4.26 -24.96
CA PHE A 48 2.19 -4.80 -23.94
C PHE A 48 2.96 -5.14 -22.67
N PHE A 49 2.53 -4.53 -21.56
CA PHE A 49 3.02 -4.83 -20.23
C PHE A 49 1.92 -5.51 -19.41
N SER A 50 2.32 -6.49 -18.61
CA SER A 50 1.46 -7.16 -17.64
C SER A 50 2.10 -7.10 -16.27
N LEU A 51 1.34 -6.59 -15.31
CA LEU A 51 1.70 -6.54 -13.91
C LEU A 51 0.81 -7.52 -13.16
N GLN A 52 1.40 -8.29 -12.25
CA GLN A 52 0.69 -9.19 -11.37
C GLN A 52 1.32 -9.14 -9.98
N SER A 53 0.51 -8.87 -8.96
CA SER A 53 0.95 -8.99 -7.57
C SER A 53 0.84 -10.44 -7.09
N GLY A 54 1.80 -10.84 -6.24
CA GLY A 54 1.85 -12.15 -5.59
C GLY A 54 1.66 -12.04 -4.08
N GLY A 55 1.51 -13.18 -3.40
CA GLY A 55 1.56 -13.22 -1.93
C GLY A 55 0.46 -12.46 -1.19
N GLY A 56 -0.67 -12.16 -1.84
CA GLY A 56 -1.76 -11.38 -1.25
C GLY A 56 -1.55 -9.86 -1.27
N GLU A 57 -0.50 -9.38 -1.94
CA GLU A 57 -0.31 -7.95 -2.19
C GLU A 57 -1.37 -7.40 -3.14
N ILE A 58 -1.78 -6.16 -2.91
CA ILE A 58 -2.75 -5.43 -3.71
C ILE A 58 -2.04 -4.21 -4.29
N ILE A 59 -2.05 -4.07 -5.61
CA ILE A 59 -1.53 -2.92 -6.32
C ILE A 59 -2.49 -1.74 -6.12
N THR A 60 -1.95 -0.60 -5.73
CA THR A 60 -2.68 0.64 -5.46
C THR A 60 -2.41 1.69 -6.54
N SER A 61 -1.21 1.70 -7.13
CA SER A 61 -0.90 2.54 -8.27
C SER A 61 0.21 1.97 -9.14
N VAL A 62 0.19 2.38 -10.40
CA VAL A 62 1.23 2.10 -11.39
C VAL A 62 1.58 3.44 -12.03
N SER A 63 2.86 3.77 -12.08
CA SER A 63 3.38 4.92 -12.80
C SER A 63 4.46 4.49 -13.78
N ILE A 64 4.59 5.25 -14.86
CA ILE A 64 5.49 4.96 -15.96
C ILE A 64 6.21 6.26 -16.29
N LEU A 65 7.54 6.19 -16.43
CA LEU A 65 8.38 7.32 -16.77
C LEU A 65 9.23 6.98 -18.00
N ALA A 66 9.16 7.79 -19.05
CA ALA A 66 10.09 7.68 -20.18
C ALA A 66 11.48 8.17 -19.74
N LEU A 67 12.53 7.39 -19.99
CA LEU A 67 13.92 7.78 -19.67
C LEU A 67 14.57 8.53 -20.82
N ASN A 68 14.01 8.40 -22.01
CA ASN A 68 14.43 9.10 -23.21
C ASN A 68 13.19 9.41 -24.05
N GLY A 69 13.02 10.66 -24.51
CA GLY A 69 11.82 11.04 -25.27
C GLY A 69 10.56 11.19 -24.41
N LEU A 70 9.39 11.08 -25.04
CA LEU A 70 8.07 11.18 -24.40
C LEU A 70 7.16 10.09 -24.96
N PHE A 71 6.28 9.53 -24.11
CA PHE A 71 5.21 8.65 -24.59
C PHE A 71 4.15 9.45 -25.34
N GLU A 72 3.60 8.88 -26.42
CA GLU A 72 2.45 9.47 -27.10
C GLU A 72 1.17 9.19 -26.31
N ASP A 73 0.91 7.92 -25.97
CA ASP A 73 -0.21 7.53 -25.13
C ASP A 73 -0.02 6.18 -24.41
N VAL A 74 -0.90 5.95 -23.43
CA VAL A 74 -1.13 4.64 -22.81
C VAL A 74 -2.56 4.21 -23.13
N ARG A 75 -2.73 2.98 -23.63
CA ARG A 75 -4.02 2.45 -24.08
C ARG A 75 -4.23 1.00 -23.66
N GLN A 76 -5.46 0.52 -23.84
CA GLN A 76 -5.87 -0.85 -23.51
C GLN A 76 -5.56 -1.23 -22.07
N GLU A 77 -5.77 -0.28 -21.16
CA GLU A 77 -5.69 -0.50 -19.72
C GLU A 77 -6.78 -1.49 -19.31
N ARG A 78 -6.38 -2.55 -18.62
CA ARG A 78 -7.28 -3.52 -18.01
C ARG A 78 -6.78 -3.90 -16.64
N LEU A 79 -7.60 -3.65 -15.63
CA LEU A 79 -7.42 -4.13 -14.26
C LEU A 79 -8.06 -5.51 -14.06
N GLY A 80 -7.43 -6.32 -13.21
CA GLY A 80 -7.90 -7.63 -12.81
C GLY A 80 -7.75 -7.83 -11.31
N GLY A 81 -8.61 -8.69 -10.75
CA GLY A 81 -8.57 -9.04 -9.33
C GLY A 81 -8.73 -7.82 -8.43
N ILE A 82 -9.83 -7.08 -8.57
CA ILE A 82 -10.14 -5.98 -7.66
C ILE A 82 -10.31 -6.56 -6.25
N GLN A 83 -9.57 -6.02 -5.27
CA GLN A 83 -9.55 -6.48 -3.89
C GLN A 83 -9.64 -5.28 -2.94
N THR A 84 -10.14 -5.53 -1.73
CA THR A 84 -10.18 -4.55 -0.65
C THR A 84 -8.85 -4.54 0.11
N ILE A 85 -8.25 -3.37 0.25
CA ILE A 85 -7.09 -3.09 1.09
C ILE A 85 -7.59 -3.00 2.53
N SER A 86 -7.56 -4.10 3.27
CA SER A 86 -7.86 -4.09 4.70
C SER A 86 -6.69 -3.49 5.46
N GLY A 87 -6.93 -2.39 6.18
CA GLY A 87 -5.98 -1.89 7.17
C GLY A 87 -5.81 -2.88 8.32
N ALA A 88 -4.64 -2.89 8.95
CA ALA A 88 -4.40 -3.66 10.18
C ALA A 88 -5.18 -3.01 11.33
N VAL A 89 -6.38 -3.50 11.60
CA VAL A 89 -7.12 -3.16 12.82
C VAL A 89 -6.59 -4.06 13.93
N PRO A 90 -6.12 -3.51 15.07
CA PRO A 90 -5.68 -4.34 16.18
C PRO A 90 -6.81 -5.28 16.60
N GLU A 91 -6.47 -6.53 16.89
CA GLU A 91 -7.49 -7.53 17.25
C GLU A 91 -8.28 -7.04 18.48
N PRO A 92 -9.58 -7.38 18.61
CA PRO A 92 -10.36 -7.02 19.80
C PRO A 92 -9.67 -7.41 21.11
N ALA A 93 -8.90 -8.51 21.11
CA ALA A 93 -8.09 -8.93 22.25
C ALA A 93 -6.93 -7.97 22.54
N THR A 94 -6.28 -7.41 21.52
CA THR A 94 -5.27 -6.35 21.68
C THR A 94 -5.87 -5.13 22.37
N TRP A 95 -7.08 -4.72 21.97
CA TRP A 95 -7.81 -3.63 22.64
C TRP A 95 -8.10 -3.96 24.10
N ALA A 96 -8.62 -5.16 24.36
CA ALA A 96 -8.93 -5.62 25.71
C ALA A 96 -7.66 -5.67 26.59
N MET A 97 -6.54 -6.15 26.05
CA MET A 97 -5.26 -6.24 26.75
C MET A 97 -4.70 -4.86 27.08
N MET A 98 -4.77 -3.90 26.14
CA MET A 98 -4.38 -2.51 26.41
C MET A 98 -5.24 -1.91 27.51
N ILE A 99 -6.55 -2.04 27.42
CA ILE A 99 -7.51 -1.54 28.42
C ILE A 99 -7.22 -2.17 29.79
N LEU A 100 -7.04 -3.49 29.86
CA LEU A 100 -6.71 -4.20 31.09
C LEU A 100 -5.37 -3.75 31.68
N GLY A 101 -4.34 -3.58 30.83
CA GLY A 101 -3.04 -3.08 31.26
C GLY A 101 -3.13 -1.68 31.89
N PHE A 102 -3.80 -0.75 31.22
CA PHE A 102 -4.00 0.61 31.73
C PHE A 102 -4.88 0.64 32.99
N ALA A 103 -5.96 -0.16 33.03
CA ALA A 103 -6.82 -0.30 34.20
C ALA A 103 -6.05 -0.88 35.40
N GLY A 104 -5.21 -1.88 35.18
CA GLY A 104 -4.39 -2.50 36.23
C GLY A 104 -3.38 -1.52 36.84
N VAL A 105 -2.66 -0.75 36.01
CA VAL A 105 -1.72 0.27 36.49
C VAL A 105 -2.46 1.38 37.26
N GLY A 106 -3.57 1.88 36.70
CA GLY A 106 -4.41 2.90 37.36
C GLY A 106 -4.94 2.43 38.72
N PHE A 107 -5.37 1.17 38.80
CA PHE A 107 -5.86 0.57 40.04
C PHE A 107 -4.77 0.45 41.11
N LEU A 108 -3.56 0.03 40.74
CA LEU A 108 -2.42 -0.07 41.66
C LEU A 108 -2.01 1.31 42.21
N ALA A 109 -1.97 2.33 41.35
CA ALA A 109 -1.67 3.71 41.77
C ALA A 109 -2.75 4.26 42.72
N TYR A 110 -4.02 4.00 42.43
CA TYR A 110 -5.14 4.39 43.29
C TYR A 110 -5.05 3.75 44.68
N ARG A 111 -4.70 2.46 44.76
CA ARG A 111 -4.56 1.74 46.04
C ARG A 111 -3.39 2.28 46.87
N ARG A 112 -2.25 2.60 46.24
CA ARG A 112 -1.10 3.20 46.95
C ARG A 112 -1.46 4.55 47.56
N LYS A 113 -2.20 5.39 46.84
CA LYS A 113 -2.59 6.73 47.33
C LYS A 113 -3.50 6.66 48.57
N LYS A 114 -4.30 5.60 48.73
CA LYS A 114 -5.19 5.41 49.89
C LYS A 114 -4.50 4.90 51.16
N GLN A 115 -3.23 4.46 51.10
CA GLN A 115 -2.49 3.99 52.28
C GLN A 115 -1.48 5.01 52.82
N GLY A 116 -1.36 6.19 52.19
CA GLY A 116 -0.61 7.31 52.73
C GLY A 116 -1.52 8.23 53.53
N HIS A 117 -1.17 8.47 54.80
CA HIS A 117 -1.79 9.34 55.82
C HIS A 117 -2.72 8.64 56.83
N VAL A 118 -2.18 7.73 57.65
CA VAL A 118 -2.59 7.67 59.07
C VAL A 118 -1.56 8.49 59.84
N ARG A 119 -1.91 9.74 60.19
CA ARG A 119 -1.16 10.52 61.19
C ARG A 119 -1.76 10.17 62.56
N LEU A 120 -1.02 9.42 63.37
CA LEU A 120 -1.32 9.27 64.79
C LEU A 120 -0.84 10.54 65.49
N ALA A 121 -1.76 11.23 66.15
CA ALA A 121 -1.52 12.38 67.03
C ALA A 121 -1.75 11.94 68.49
#